data_AF-A0A9X1MQF7-F1
#
_entry.id   AF-A0A9X1MQF7-F1
#
_cell.length_a   1.000
_cell.length_b   1.000
_cell.length_c   1.000
_cell.angle_alpha   90.00
_cell.angle_beta   90.00
_cell.angle_gamma   90.00
#
_symmetry.space_group_name_H-M   'P 1'
#
loop_
_entity.id
_entity.type
_entity.pdbx_description
1 polymer ?
#
loop_
_entity_poly.entity_id
_entity_poly.type
_entity_poly.pdbx_seq_one_letter_code
_entity_poly.pdbx_strand_id
1 'polypeptide(L)'
;MPDFELENLCCDLVSERRYEPFLIQLLRTDAGHWQRVLDLAQRSGIDLSQFRDLMMELSVVWLNHPTGDPSYVAILFYDFDSKWTKGADYNFVRVQQQLHDPDEKADK
;
A
#
# COMPACT_ATOMS: atom_id res chain seq x y z
N MET A 1 -9.71 17.48 -12.79
CA MET A 1 -9.48 17.64 -11.34
C MET A 1 -8.62 16.46 -10.92
N PRO A 2 -7.30 16.68 -10.72
CA PRO A 2 -6.34 15.60 -10.44
C PRO A 2 -6.69 14.78 -9.18
N ASP A 3 -7.35 15.42 -8.20
CA ASP A 3 -7.71 14.79 -6.92
C ASP A 3 -8.63 13.57 -7.07
N PHE A 4 -9.53 13.55 -8.06
CA PHE A 4 -10.44 12.40 -8.27
C PHE A 4 -9.71 11.17 -8.81
N GLU A 5 -8.72 11.36 -9.69
CA GLU A 5 -7.94 10.24 -10.23
C GLU A 5 -7.01 9.68 -9.16
N LEU A 6 -6.43 10.55 -8.34
CA LEU A 6 -5.61 10.17 -7.19
C LEU A 6 -6.43 9.39 -6.14
N GLU A 7 -7.65 9.86 -5.85
CA GLU A 7 -8.56 9.17 -4.95
C GLU A 7 -8.93 7.78 -5.47
N ASN A 8 -9.30 7.66 -6.75
CA ASN A 8 -9.63 6.38 -7.36
C ASN A 8 -8.43 5.42 -7.32
N LEU A 9 -7.23 5.88 -7.68
CA LEU A 9 -6.02 5.06 -7.58
C LEU A 9 -5.78 4.55 -6.16
N CYS A 10 -5.85 5.41 -5.15
CA CYS A 10 -5.64 5.02 -3.76
C CYS A 10 -6.69 4.01 -3.29
N CYS A 11 -7.96 4.22 -3.65
CA CYS A 11 -9.06 3.29 -3.37
C CYS A 11 -8.85 1.93 -4.04
N ASP A 12 -8.42 1.92 -5.30
CA ASP A 12 -8.15 0.70 -6.05
C ASP A 12 -7.00 -0.09 -5.40
N LEU A 13 -5.90 0.58 -5.06
CA LEU A 13 -4.72 -0.02 -4.42
C LEU A 13 -5.05 -0.73 -3.10
N VAL A 14 -6.05 -0.26 -2.34
CA VAL A 14 -6.45 -0.88 -1.07
C VAL A 14 -7.57 -1.90 -1.19
N SER A 15 -8.45 -1.78 -2.19
CA SER A 15 -9.69 -2.55 -2.28
C SER A 15 -9.64 -3.69 -3.29
N GLU A 16 -8.92 -3.52 -4.40
CA GLU A 16 -8.97 -4.46 -5.50
C GLU A 16 -7.96 -5.60 -5.35
N ARG A 17 -8.43 -6.82 -5.54
CA ARG A 17 -7.61 -8.04 -5.40
C ARG A 17 -6.39 -8.06 -6.34
N ARG A 18 -6.48 -7.45 -7.52
CA ARG A 18 -5.34 -7.38 -8.46
C ARG A 18 -4.16 -6.56 -7.92
N TYR A 19 -4.41 -5.66 -6.96
CA TYR A 19 -3.40 -4.84 -6.33
C TYR A 19 -2.94 -5.37 -4.96
N GLU A 20 -3.41 -6.54 -4.53
CA GLU A 20 -2.99 -7.19 -3.28
C GLU A 20 -1.46 -7.35 -3.14
N PRO A 21 -0.67 -7.64 -4.21
CA PRO A 21 0.79 -7.64 -4.11
C PRO A 21 1.40 -6.32 -3.64
N PHE A 22 0.79 -5.18 -3.97
CA PHE A 22 1.23 -3.86 -3.47
C PHE A 22 1.08 -3.77 -1.96
N LEU A 23 -0.07 -4.19 -1.45
CA LEU A 23 -0.36 -4.18 -0.01
C LEU A 23 0.55 -5.13 0.75
N ILE A 24 0.83 -6.32 0.21
CA ILE A 24 1.76 -7.28 0.81
C ILE A 24 3.16 -6.66 0.91
N GLN A 25 3.64 -6.01 -0.15
CA GLN A 25 4.96 -5.34 -0.12
C GLN A 25 4.98 -4.19 0.89
N LEU A 26 3.92 -3.38 0.97
CA LEU A 26 3.79 -2.33 1.97
C LEU A 26 3.84 -2.91 3.39
N LEU A 27 3.06 -3.96 3.66
CA LEU A 27 2.94 -4.57 4.99
C LEU A 27 4.16 -5.39 5.42
N ARG A 28 5.10 -5.67 4.51
CA ARG A 28 6.42 -6.23 4.83
C ARG A 28 7.39 -5.16 5.35
N THR A 29 7.09 -3.88 5.18
CA THR A 29 7.88 -2.78 5.75
C THR A 29 7.51 -2.54 7.21
N ASP A 30 8.34 -1.80 7.95
CA ASP A 30 8.02 -1.43 9.32
C ASP A 30 6.82 -0.47 9.39
N ALA A 31 5.95 -0.67 10.37
CA ALA A 31 4.84 0.24 10.65
C ALA A 31 5.36 1.67 10.87
N GLY A 32 4.70 2.66 10.28
CA GLY A 32 5.10 4.06 10.37
C GLY A 32 6.22 4.47 9.41
N HIS A 33 6.77 3.53 8.63
CA HIS A 33 7.77 3.84 7.63
C HIS A 33 7.14 4.25 6.29
N TRP A 34 7.31 5.51 5.92
CA TRP A 34 6.82 6.04 4.65
C TRP A 34 7.56 5.43 3.46
N GLN A 35 6.81 5.05 2.42
CA GLN A 35 7.32 4.50 1.17
C GLN A 35 6.75 5.28 -0.01
N ARG A 36 7.51 5.40 -1.09
CA ARG A 36 6.97 5.94 -2.35
C ARG A 36 6.08 4.89 -3.01
N VAL A 37 4.89 5.30 -3.47
CA VAL A 37 3.94 4.39 -4.13
C VAL A 37 4.55 3.80 -5.40
N LEU A 38 5.27 4.61 -6.18
CA LEU A 38 5.94 4.15 -7.40
C LEU A 38 6.97 3.03 -7.13
N ASP A 39 7.80 3.19 -6.10
CA ASP A 39 8.84 2.20 -5.76
C ASP A 39 8.22 0.89 -5.25
N LEU A 40 7.13 0.99 -4.48
CA LEU A 40 6.38 -0.19 -4.02
C LEU A 40 5.69 -0.92 -5.17
N ALA A 41 5.09 -0.17 -6.12
CA ALA A 41 4.44 -0.75 -7.30
C ALA A 41 5.44 -1.52 -8.17
N GLN A 42 6.65 -0.98 -8.34
CA GLN A 42 7.73 -1.68 -9.05
C GLN A 42 8.16 -2.96 -8.33
N ARG A 43 8.34 -2.90 -7.01
CA ARG A 43 8.72 -4.08 -6.20
C ARG A 43 7.62 -5.14 -6.13
N SER A 44 6.36 -4.75 -6.23
CA SER A 44 5.22 -5.67 -6.23
C SER A 44 4.91 -6.25 -7.61
N GLY A 45 5.57 -5.79 -8.67
CA GLY A 45 5.36 -6.24 -10.04
C GLY A 45 4.03 -5.79 -10.64
N ILE A 46 3.38 -4.78 -10.06
CA ILE A 46 2.12 -4.23 -10.56
C ILE A 46 2.41 -3.15 -11.60
N ASP A 47 1.73 -3.22 -12.73
CA ASP A 47 1.78 -2.17 -13.75
C ASP A 47 0.81 -1.02 -13.39
N LEU A 48 1.40 0.12 -13.02
CA LEU A 48 0.71 1.40 -12.81
C LEU A 48 1.26 2.49 -13.74
N SER A 49 1.85 2.11 -14.87
CA SER A 49 2.50 3.04 -15.81
C SER A 49 1.58 4.17 -16.27
N GLN A 50 0.28 3.89 -16.44
CA GLN A 50 -0.74 4.89 -16.79
C GLN A 50 -0.95 5.98 -15.73
N PHE A 51 -0.56 5.74 -14.48
CA PHE A 51 -0.69 6.67 -13.36
C PHE A 51 0.65 7.27 -12.92
N ARG A 52 1.71 7.09 -13.72
CA ARG A 52 3.08 7.46 -13.33
C ARG A 52 3.21 8.89 -12.83
N ASP A 53 2.59 9.83 -13.53
CA ASP A 53 2.67 11.26 -13.20
C ASP A 53 1.96 11.58 -11.88
N LEU A 54 0.83 10.90 -11.60
CA LEU A 54 0.08 11.04 -10.34
C LEU A 54 0.85 10.46 -9.13
N MET A 55 1.71 9.48 -9.34
CA MET A 55 2.42 8.78 -8.26
C MET A 55 3.79 9.39 -7.93
N MET A 56 4.29 10.37 -8.68
CA MET A 56 5.67 10.88 -8.51
C MET A 56 5.92 11.38 -7.09
N GLU A 57 4.96 12.11 -6.53
CA GLU A 57 5.02 12.71 -5.19
C GLU A 57 4.14 11.99 -4.16
N LEU A 58 3.53 10.86 -4.56
CA LEU A 58 2.65 10.07 -3.70
C LEU A 58 3.44 9.10 -2.83
N SER A 59 3.29 9.26 -1.52
CA SER A 59 3.82 8.36 -0.50
C SER A 59 2.70 7.64 0.22
N VAL A 60 3.02 6.46 0.75
CA VAL A 60 2.11 5.63 1.53
C VAL A 60 2.81 5.13 2.80
N VAL A 61 2.05 4.97 3.87
CA VAL A 61 2.49 4.34 5.11
C VAL A 61 1.37 3.44 5.63
N TRP A 62 1.75 2.38 6.33
CA TRP A 62 0.82 1.63 7.15
C TRP A 62 1.12 1.84 8.64
N LEU A 63 0.07 1.89 9.46
CA LEU A 63 0.13 2.16 10.88
C LEU A 63 -0.68 1.10 11.63
N ASN A 64 -0.32 0.85 12.89
CA ASN A 64 -1.19 0.11 13.79
C ASN A 64 -2.56 0.81 13.87
N HIS A 65 -3.63 0.02 13.85
CA HIS A 65 -4.97 0.57 13.91
C HIS A 65 -5.20 1.35 15.22
N PRO A 66 -5.86 2.52 15.19
CA PRO A 66 -5.98 3.40 16.37
C PRO A 66 -6.76 2.78 17.54
N THR A 67 -7.55 1.74 17.29
CA THR A 67 -8.25 0.99 18.34
C THR A 67 -7.37 -0.05 19.03
N GLY A 68 -6.17 -0.32 18.51
CA GLY A 68 -5.31 -1.41 18.96
C GLY A 68 -5.72 -2.80 18.48
N ASP A 69 -6.74 -2.92 17.61
CA ASP A 69 -7.14 -4.20 17.01
C ASP A 69 -6.05 -4.68 16.03
N PRO A 70 -5.37 -5.82 16.29
CA PRO A 70 -4.32 -6.33 15.42
C PRO A 70 -4.84 -6.91 14.11
N SER A 71 -6.17 -7.08 13.97
CA SER A 71 -6.80 -7.60 12.76
C SER A 71 -6.85 -6.55 11.64
N TYR A 72 -6.64 -5.28 11.99
CA TYR A 72 -6.69 -4.15 11.08
C TYR A 72 -5.42 -3.32 11.16
N VAL A 73 -5.15 -2.61 10.07
CA VAL A 73 -4.12 -1.57 9.98
C VAL A 73 -4.71 -0.35 9.31
N ALA A 74 -4.20 0.83 9.64
CA ALA A 74 -4.55 2.04 8.91
C ALA A 74 -3.51 2.25 7.79
N ILE A 75 -3.97 2.46 6.56
CA ILE A 75 -3.15 2.84 5.42
C ILE A 75 -3.39 4.31 5.14
N LEU A 76 -2.32 5.10 5.03
CA LEU A 76 -2.38 6.52 4.75
C LEU A 76 -1.55 6.85 3.52
N PHE A 77 -2.20 7.47 2.54
CA PHE A 77 -1.57 8.08 1.39
C PHE A 77 -1.40 9.57 1.62
N TYR A 78 -0.28 10.12 1.15
CA TYR A 78 0.05 11.54 1.22
C TYR A 78 0.74 11.97 -0.06
N ASP A 79 0.16 12.95 -0.74
CA ASP A 79 0.77 13.60 -1.90
C ASP A 79 1.56 14.84 -1.46
N PHE A 80 2.87 14.85 -1.71
CA PHE A 80 3.73 15.94 -1.25
C PHE A 80 3.49 17.27 -1.96
N ASP A 81 3.03 17.26 -3.21
CA ASP A 81 2.81 18.48 -3.99
C ASP A 81 1.54 19.20 -3.53
N SER A 82 0.39 18.51 -3.58
CA SER A 82 -0.92 19.07 -3.23
C SER A 82 -1.22 19.08 -1.73
N LYS A 83 -0.44 18.37 -0.91
CA LYS A 83 -0.74 18.10 0.52
C LYS A 83 -2.01 17.29 0.75
N TRP A 84 -2.55 16.68 -0.29
CA TRP A 84 -3.72 15.82 -0.18
C TRP A 84 -3.40 14.53 0.58
N THR A 85 -4.37 14.05 1.35
CA THR A 85 -4.25 12.83 2.16
C THR A 85 -5.46 11.93 1.97
N LYS A 86 -5.25 10.61 2.01
CA LYS A 86 -6.34 9.62 2.08
C LYS A 86 -6.00 8.48 3.02
N GLY A 87 -6.89 8.22 3.97
CA GLY A 87 -6.81 7.09 4.87
C GLY A 87 -7.78 5.97 4.49
N ALA A 88 -7.40 4.74 4.78
CA ALA A 88 -8.28 3.57 4.71
C ALA A 88 -7.91 2.56 5.81
N ASP A 89 -8.92 1.91 6.39
CA ASP A 89 -8.72 0.75 7.25
C ASP A 89 -8.62 -0.49 6.38
N TYR A 90 -7.60 -1.31 6.64
CA TYR A 90 -7.35 -2.54 5.90
C TYR A 90 -7.36 -3.75 6.82
N ASN A 91 -8.09 -4.80 6.43
CA ASN A 91 -8.13 -6.06 7.16
C ASN A 91 -6.82 -6.84 6.92
N PHE A 92 -5.93 -6.77 7.91
CA PHE A 92 -4.59 -7.37 7.87
C PHE A 92 -4.64 -8.91 7.86
N VAL A 93 -5.65 -9.50 8.50
CA VAL A 93 -5.83 -10.96 8.57
C VAL A 93 -5.93 -11.57 7.18
N ARG A 94 -6.45 -10.83 6.19
CA ARG A 94 -6.60 -11.28 4.81
C ARG A 94 -5.28 -11.68 4.15
N VAL A 95 -4.18 -11.01 4.48
CA VAL A 95 -2.85 -11.22 3.86
C VAL A 95 -1.81 -11.73 4.85
N GLN A 96 -2.15 -11.87 6.13
CA GLN A 96 -1.25 -12.29 7.19
C GLN A 96 -0.53 -13.62 6.89
N GLN A 97 -1.22 -14.58 6.24
CA GLN A 97 -0.60 -15.85 5.84
C GLN A 97 0.50 -15.67 4.78
N GLN A 98 0.35 -14.70 3.87
CA GLN A 98 1.31 -14.41 2.79
C GLN A 98 2.51 -13.58 3.29
N LEU A 99 2.37 -12.93 4.46
CA LEU A 99 3.46 -12.23 5.14
C LEU A 99 4.38 -13.18 5.91
N HIS A 100 3.89 -14.35 6.31
CA HIS A 100 4.63 -15.37 7.06
C HIS A 100 5.30 -16.43 6.17
N ASP A 101 5.35 -16.23 4.85
CA ASP A 101 6.02 -17.14 3.91
C ASP A 101 7.36 -16.54 3.44
N PRO A 102 8.45 -16.66 4.23
CA PRO A 102 9.78 -16.25 3.82
C PRO A 102 10.47 -17.44 3.15
N ASP A 103 10.32 -17.62 1.84
CA ASP A 103 11.18 -18.54 1.05
C ASP A 103 11.61 -19.83 1.79
N GLU A 104 10.65 -20.67 2.20
CA GLU A 104 10.94 -22.04 2.66
C GLU A 104 11.25 -22.97 1.46
N LYS A 105 12.05 -22.47 0.52
CA LYS A 105 12.63 -23.21 -0.61
C LYS A 105 14.07 -22.75 -0.87
N ALA A 106 14.89 -22.74 0.17
CA ALA A 106 16.31 -23.00 0.00
C ALA A 106 16.53 -24.53 0.11
N ASP A 107 17.08 -25.11 -0.96
CA ASP A 107 17.62 -26.46 -1.10
C ASP A 107 16.67 -27.67 -1.09
N LYS A 108 16.41 -28.17 -2.31
CA LYS A 108 16.44 -29.61 -2.60
C LYS A 108 17.16 -29.87 -3.91
#